data_AF-A0AAV5Z8S8-F1
#
_entry.id   AF-A0AAV5Z8S8-F1
#
_cell.length_a   1.000
_cell.length_b   1.000
_cell.length_c   1.000
_cell.angle_alpha   90.00
_cell.angle_beta   90.00
_cell.angle_gamma   90.00
#
_symmetry.space_group_name_H-M   'P 1'
#
loop_
_entity.id
_entity.type
_entity.pdbx_description
1 polymer ?
#
loop_
_entity_poly.entity_id
_entity_poly.type
_entity_poly.pdbx_seq_one_letter_code
_entity_poly.pdbx_strand_id
1 'polypeptide(L)' 'MIVLARMATSGIYLLRGASRDLQRTARQRAVREGTTLRSVLLRGLREYAAGTWTPQPDGDVAEPARRV' A
#
# COMPACT_ATOMS: atom_id res chain seq x y z
N MET A 1 29.57 9.24 3.28
CA MET A 1 28.49 9.98 3.98
C MET A 1 28.15 11.16 3.06
N ILE A 2 27.04 11.28 2.32
CA ILE A 2 25.64 10.87 2.50
C ILE A 2 25.02 10.79 1.09
N VAL A 3 24.61 9.61 0.63
CA VAL A 3 23.87 9.41 -0.64
C VAL A 3 22.35 9.54 -0.44
N LEU A 4 21.88 9.75 0.80
CA LEU A 4 20.45 9.81 1.12
C LEU A 4 19.84 11.23 1.15
N ALA A 5 20.64 12.29 1.18
CA ALA A 5 20.13 13.65 1.42
C ALA A 5 19.32 14.21 0.23
N ARG A 6 19.50 13.68 -0.99
CA ARG A 6 18.89 14.27 -2.20
C ARG A 6 17.50 13.73 -2.54
N MET A 7 16.94 12.80 -1.78
CA MET A 7 15.66 12.13 -2.14
C MET A 7 14.43 12.53 -1.32
N ALA A 8 14.54 13.41 -0.32
CA ALA A 8 13.43 13.70 0.59
C ALA A 8 12.92 15.15 0.47
N THR A 9 12.31 15.52 -0.66
CA THR A 9 11.43 16.71 -0.71
C THR A 9 10.25 16.56 0.26
N SER A 10 9.85 15.31 0.52
CA SER A 10 8.99 14.91 1.64
C SER A 10 9.84 14.10 2.62
N GLY A 11 9.82 14.42 3.92
CA GLY A 11 10.57 13.67 4.93
C GLY A 11 10.39 12.14 4.85
N ILE A 12 11.37 11.40 5.35
CA ILE A 12 11.31 9.93 5.41
C ILE A 12 10.52 9.54 6.65
N TYR A 13 9.38 8.87 6.47
CA TYR A 13 8.54 8.40 7.57
C TYR A 13 8.67 6.88 7.71
N LEU A 14 9.02 6.43 8.92
CA LEU A 14 9.01 5.00 9.27
C LEU A 14 7.63 4.63 9.82
N LEU A 15 6.91 3.79 9.08
CA LEU A 15 5.63 3.27 9.53
C LEU A 15 5.85 2.08 10.50
N ARG A 16 5.67 2.32 11.80
CA ARG A 16 5.76 1.29 12.84
C ARG A 16 4.41 0.57 12.97
N GLY A 17 4.44 -0.74 13.20
CA GLY A 17 3.23 -1.55 13.40
C GLY A 17 2.54 -2.05 12.13
N ALA A 18 3.06 -1.72 10.93
CA ALA A 18 2.56 -2.31 9.69
C ALA A 18 2.89 -3.80 9.62
N SER A 19 1.85 -4.65 9.56
CA SER A 19 2.03 -6.10 9.39
C SER A 19 2.81 -6.42 8.11
N ARG A 20 3.57 -7.52 8.14
CA ARG A 20 4.27 -8.03 6.95
C ARG A 20 3.31 -8.34 5.81
N ASP A 21 2.12 -8.84 6.12
CA ASP A 21 1.08 -9.11 5.12
C ASP A 21 0.61 -7.83 4.45
N LEU A 22 0.38 -6.76 5.22
CA LEU A 22 0.00 -5.45 4.67
C LEU A 22 1.08 -4.92 3.70
N GLN A 23 2.36 -5.08 4.04
CA GLN A 23 3.44 -4.69 3.14
C GLN A 23 3.49 -5.55 1.87
N ARG A 24 3.26 -6.86 2.01
CA ARG A 24 3.24 -7.81 0.89
C ARG A 24 2.11 -7.49 -0.08
N THR A 25 0.91 -7.28 0.44
CA THR A 25 -0.28 -6.92 -0.32
C THR A 25 -0.10 -5.58 -1.03
N ALA A 26 0.40 -4.56 -0.34
CA ALA A 26 0.68 -3.26 -0.95
C ALA A 26 1.74 -3.35 -2.08
N ARG A 27 2.74 -4.23 -1.94
CA ARG A 27 3.71 -4.49 -3.02
C ARG A 27 3.07 -5.20 -4.21
N GLN A 28 2.22 -6.20 -3.98
CA GLN A 28 1.50 -6.88 -5.06
C GLN A 28 0.60 -5.90 -5.82
N ARG A 29 -0.11 -5.02 -5.09
CA ARG A 29 -0.91 -3.96 -5.68
C ARG A 29 -0.07 -3.00 -6.51
N ALA A 30 1.07 -2.55 -5.99
CA ALA A 30 1.98 -1.68 -6.73
C ALA A 30 2.43 -2.31 -8.06
N VAL A 31 2.78 -3.61 -8.06
CA VAL A 31 3.14 -4.33 -9.29
C VAL A 31 1.97 -4.41 -10.26
N ARG A 32 0.77 -4.76 -9.78
CA ARG A 32 -0.44 -4.87 -10.62
C ARG A 32 -0.85 -3.55 -11.26
N GLU A 33 -0.73 -2.45 -10.53
CA GLU A 33 -1.09 -1.11 -11.01
C GLU A 33 0.03 -0.43 -11.81
N GLY A 34 1.21 -1.05 -11.92
CA GLY A 34 2.38 -0.42 -12.55
C GLY A 34 2.90 0.81 -11.78
N THR A 35 2.68 0.84 -10.47
CA THR A 35 3.05 1.96 -9.58
C THR A 35 4.12 1.56 -8.57
N THR A 36 4.43 2.45 -7.63
CA THR A 36 5.39 2.20 -6.54
C THR A 36 4.66 1.97 -5.22
N LEU A 37 5.29 1.22 -4.31
CA LEU A 37 4.79 1.03 -2.95
C LEU A 37 4.49 2.38 -2.25
N ARG A 38 5.35 3.38 -2.45
CA ARG A 38 5.14 4.74 -1.91
C ARG A 38 3.84 5.36 -2.44
N SER A 39 3.58 5.24 -3.74
CA SER A 39 2.37 5.76 -4.37
C SER A 39 1.11 5.09 -3.81
N VAL A 40 1.13 3.76 -3.68
CA VAL A 40 0.02 2.99 -3.10
C VAL A 40 -0.27 3.43 -1.67
N LEU A 41 0.76 3.53 -0.83
CA LEU A 41 0.60 3.95 0.57
C LEU A 41 0.12 5.40 0.71
N LEU A 42 0.67 6.33 -0.08
CA LEU A 42 0.26 7.74 -0.04
C LEU A 42 -1.17 7.93 -0.53
N ARG A 43 -1.56 7.22 -1.59
CA ARG A 43 -2.94 7.22 -2.09
C ARG A 43 -3.89 6.74 -1.01
N GLY A 44 -3.59 5.59 -0.42
CA GLY A 44 -4.39 5.06 0.68
C GLY A 44 -4.48 6.04 1.85
N LEU A 45 -3.36 6.60 2.31
CA LEU A 45 -3.37 7.56 3.42
C LEU A 45 -4.23 8.78 3.11
N ARG A 46 -4.18 9.27 1.87
CA ARG A 46 -5.00 10.41 1.40
C ARG A 46 -6.48 10.07 1.40
N GLU A 47 -6.86 8.91 0.88
CA GLU A 47 -8.25 8.45 0.86
C GLU A 47 -8.78 8.20 2.27
N TYR A 48 -7.96 7.64 3.16
CA TYR A 48 -8.29 7.47 4.58
C TYR A 48 -8.53 8.82 5.27
N ALA A 49 -7.60 9.76 5.13
CA ALA A 49 -7.71 11.08 5.72
C ALA A 49 -8.90 11.89 5.16
N ALA A 50 -9.26 11.65 3.88
CA ALA A 50 -10.42 12.27 3.25
C ALA A 50 -11.76 11.60 3.65
N GLY A 51 -11.74 10.48 4.39
CA GLY A 51 -12.93 9.70 4.69
C GLY A 51 -13.53 8.98 3.47
N THR A 52 -12.79 8.90 2.37
CA THR A 52 -13.22 8.26 1.11
C THR A 52 -12.58 6.91 0.89
N TRP A 53 -11.90 6.36 1.91
CA TRP A 53 -11.27 5.05 1.81
C TRP A 53 -12.33 3.98 1.53
N THR A 54 -12.21 3.33 0.38
CA THR A 54 -13.01 2.17 0.03
C THR A 54 -12.06 0.97 -0.03
N PRO A 55 -12.17 -0.03 0.86
CA PRO A 55 -11.27 -1.18 0.83
C PRO A 55 -11.50 -1.96 -0.45
N GLN A 56 -10.57 -1.81 -1.39
CA GLN A 56 -10.61 -2.56 -2.63
C GLN A 56 -10.04 -3.96 -2.37
N PRO A 57 -10.80 -5.05 -2.65
CA PRO A 57 -10.29 -6.39 -2.48
C PRO A 57 -9.09 -6.59 -3.40
N ASP A 58 -7.97 -7.03 -2.83
CA ASP A 58 -6.82 -7.48 -3.61
C ASP A 58 -7.25 -8.77 -4.30
N GLY A 59 -7.61 -8.66 -5.58
CA GLY A 59 -8.20 -9.77 -6.33
C GLY A 59 -7.34 -11.03 -6.29
N ASP A 60 -7.66 -11.93 -5.36
CA ASP A 60 -7.69 -13.39 -5.46
C ASP A 60 -8.34 -13.93 -4.18
N VAL A 61 -9.51 -13.39 -3.84
CA VAL A 61 -10.43 -14.15 -2.99
C VAL A 61 -11.18 -15.05 -3.95
N ALA A 62 -10.55 -16.15 -4.35
CA ALA A 62 -11.31 -17.30 -4.81
C ALA A 62 -12.20 -17.68 -3.63
N GLU A 63 -13.42 -17.15 -3.65
CA GLU A 63 -14.52 -17.60 -2.81
C GLU A 63 -14.51 -19.12 -2.91
N PRO A 64 -14.23 -19.89 -1.84
CA PRO A 64 -14.43 -21.32 -1.93
C PRO A 64 -15.91 -21.49 -2.17
N ALA A 65 -16.25 -21.90 -3.40
CA ALA A 65 -17.59 -22.17 -3.84
C ALA A 65 -18.29 -22.95 -2.72
N ARG A 66 -19.23 -22.28 -2.06
CA ARG A 66 -20.12 -22.88 -1.08
C ARG A 66 -21.01 -23.82 -1.88
N ARG A 67 -20.50 -25.03 -2.16
CA ARG A 67 -21.30 -26.14 -2.67
C ARG A 67 -22.17 -26.60 -1.50
N VAL A 68 -23.41 -26.15 -1.55
CA VAL A 68 -24.56 -26.75 -0.85
C VAL A 68 -24.87 -28.09 -1.50
#